data_AF-A0A5Q0EJI2-F1
#
_entry.id   AF-A0A5Q0EJI2-F1
#
_cell.length_a   1.000
_cell.length_b   1.000
_cell.length_c   1.000
_cell.angle_alpha   90.00
_cell.angle_beta   90.00
_cell.angle_gamma   90.00
#
_symmetry.space_group_name_H-M   'P 1'
#
loop_
_entity.id
_entity.type
_entity.pdbx_description
1 polymer ?
#
loop_
_entity_poly.entity_id
_entity_poly.type
_entity_poly.pdbx_seq_one_letter_code
_entity_poly.pdbx_strand_id
1 'polypeptide(L)'
;MNQQNLASFIWSVADLLRGDFKRSEFGRVILPFTLLRRLECVLEPSREAVLERHKALKDTGIELDTVLPKISGHRFYNVSRYVLANLGETETRANLEDYLAKFSTNTWQIFDYFNFSTWLDRLHEANLLYLVVHKFASIDLHPDTVSNHEMGLVFEELIRRFAESANDTAGEHFTPRDVVRLSTTLIFSADYAALTGEGVVRTIYDPCCGTGGFLASGIEQVLEWNPNARIVPFGQELNPESYAIAMADMMIKGYDPKNIHFGNTLSDDRLPFERFNYCLANPPFGVDWKKVQKAIIDEQKNSGHDGRFGAGLPRVSDGSLLFLMHLLSKRSHEDGGTRIGIILNGSPLFTGGAGSGESEIRRWILRIPPKMTVDSGDRDRLAHRSRTGVGFLR
;
A
#
# COMPACT_ATOMS: atom_id res chain seq x y z
N MET A 1 -22.41 4.88 13.07
CA MET A 1 -21.67 4.81 14.35
C MET A 1 -20.43 5.69 14.17
N ASN A 2 -20.07 6.61 15.08
CA ASN A 2 -18.86 7.45 14.87
C ASN A 2 -17.61 6.54 14.77
N GLN A 3 -16.70 6.80 13.84
CA GLN A 3 -15.52 5.96 13.56
C GLN A 3 -14.66 5.69 14.79
N GLN A 4 -14.46 6.69 15.65
CA GLN A 4 -13.75 6.53 16.94
C GLN A 4 -14.45 5.52 17.85
N ASN A 5 -15.79 5.43 17.79
CA ASN A 5 -16.56 4.46 18.57
C ASN A 5 -16.40 3.04 17.99
N LEU A 6 -16.35 2.89 16.67
CA LEU A 6 -16.14 1.58 16.03
C LEU A 6 -14.73 1.04 16.29
N ALA A 7 -13.69 1.85 16.10
CA ALA A 7 -12.32 1.44 16.42
C ALA A 7 -12.14 1.13 17.92
N SER A 8 -12.81 1.90 18.80
CA SER A 8 -12.84 1.60 20.23
C SER A 8 -13.57 0.30 20.56
N PHE A 9 -14.68 0.03 19.87
CA PHE A 9 -15.43 -1.20 20.03
C PHE A 9 -14.62 -2.43 19.57
N ILE A 10 -13.98 -2.35 18.40
CA ILE A 10 -13.08 -3.40 17.91
C ILE A 10 -11.91 -3.59 18.89
N TRP A 11 -11.30 -2.49 19.35
CA TRP A 11 -10.22 -2.54 20.33
C TRP A 11 -10.66 -3.11 21.68
N SER A 12 -11.95 -3.09 22.03
CA SER A 12 -12.45 -3.74 23.26
C SER A 12 -12.25 -5.26 23.24
N VAL A 13 -11.94 -5.89 22.09
CA VAL A 13 -11.48 -7.28 22.04
C VAL A 13 -10.20 -7.46 22.87
N ALA A 14 -9.35 -6.43 22.96
CA ALA A 14 -8.17 -6.43 23.81
C ALA A 14 -8.48 -6.71 25.29
N ASP A 15 -9.70 -6.41 25.76
CA ASP A 15 -10.12 -6.71 27.12
C ASP A 15 -10.15 -8.23 27.39
N LEU A 16 -10.48 -9.05 26.38
CA LEU A 16 -10.45 -10.53 26.47
C LEU A 16 -9.03 -11.08 26.52
N LEU A 17 -8.06 -10.34 26.00
CA LEU A 17 -6.65 -10.77 25.90
C LEU A 17 -5.82 -10.38 27.13
N ARG A 18 -6.38 -9.56 28.04
CA ARG A 18 -5.67 -9.10 29.23
C ARG A 18 -5.43 -10.25 30.20
N GLY A 19 -4.16 -10.45 30.55
CA GLY A 19 -3.73 -11.51 31.47
C GLY A 19 -2.88 -12.54 30.73
N ASP A 20 -3.35 -12.99 29.56
CA ASP A 20 -2.69 -14.03 28.75
C ASP A 20 -1.74 -13.46 27.69
N PHE A 21 -1.96 -12.21 27.25
CA PHE A 21 -1.16 -11.54 26.22
C PHE A 21 -0.59 -10.21 26.72
N LYS A 22 0.58 -9.83 26.19
CA LYS A 22 1.17 -8.52 26.43
C LYS A 22 0.42 -7.45 25.63
N ARG A 23 0.35 -6.22 26.14
CA ARG A 23 -0.29 -5.09 25.43
C ARG A 23 0.31 -4.82 24.05
N SER A 24 1.62 -5.06 23.90
CA SER A 24 2.34 -4.97 22.62
C SER A 24 2.02 -6.09 21.64
N GLU A 25 1.17 -7.06 22.01
CA GLU A 25 0.76 -8.19 21.16
C GLU A 25 -0.71 -8.05 20.72
N PHE A 26 -1.50 -7.19 21.35
CA PHE A 26 -2.94 -7.08 21.09
C PHE A 26 -3.24 -6.76 19.62
N GLY A 27 -2.49 -5.84 19.00
CA GLY A 27 -2.68 -5.50 17.58
C GLY A 27 -2.42 -6.68 16.65
N ARG A 28 -1.48 -7.58 16.99
CA ARG A 28 -1.16 -8.78 16.20
C ARG A 28 -2.33 -9.77 16.15
N VAL A 29 -3.21 -9.73 17.15
CA VAL A 29 -4.47 -10.49 17.15
C VAL A 29 -5.60 -9.69 16.49
N ILE A 30 -5.77 -8.43 16.88
CA ILE A 30 -6.93 -7.62 16.49
C ILE A 30 -6.93 -7.30 14.99
N LEU A 31 -5.78 -6.94 14.41
CA LEU A 31 -5.67 -6.54 13.00
C LEU A 31 -6.09 -7.65 12.02
N PRO A 32 -5.53 -8.89 12.08
CA PRO A 32 -5.93 -9.94 11.16
C PRO A 32 -7.39 -10.37 11.32
N PHE A 33 -7.95 -10.39 12.53
CA PHE A 33 -9.38 -10.68 12.72
C PHE A 33 -10.29 -9.58 12.19
N THR A 34 -9.90 -8.30 12.36
CA THR A 34 -10.64 -7.17 11.77
C THR A 34 -10.67 -7.29 10.26
N LEU A 35 -9.52 -7.64 9.66
CA LEU A 35 -9.42 -7.85 8.23
C LEU A 35 -10.24 -9.05 7.75
N LEU A 36 -10.13 -10.18 8.45
CA LEU A 36 -10.93 -11.38 8.15
C LEU A 36 -12.43 -11.07 8.20
N ARG A 37 -12.90 -10.35 9.22
CA ARG A 37 -14.31 -10.00 9.32
C ARG A 37 -14.75 -9.05 8.19
N ARG A 38 -13.90 -8.08 7.79
CA ARG A 38 -14.19 -7.21 6.64
C ARG A 38 -14.32 -8.02 5.35
N LEU A 39 -13.39 -8.94 5.10
CA LEU A 39 -13.42 -9.82 3.91
C LEU A 39 -14.66 -10.74 3.93
N GLU A 40 -15.01 -11.28 5.09
CA GLU A 40 -16.21 -12.10 5.27
C GLU A 40 -17.47 -11.31 4.93
N CYS A 41 -17.66 -10.12 5.53
CA CYS A 41 -18.82 -9.27 5.27
C CYS A 41 -18.97 -9.00 3.78
N VAL A 42 -17.90 -8.58 3.11
CA VAL A 42 -17.90 -8.27 1.67
C VAL A 42 -18.36 -9.47 0.82
N LEU A 43 -18.06 -10.70 1.23
CA LEU A 43 -18.46 -11.90 0.51
C LEU A 43 -19.86 -12.43 0.89
N GLU A 44 -20.43 -12.00 2.02
CA GLU A 44 -21.73 -12.49 2.52
C GLU A 44 -22.83 -12.50 1.45
N PRO A 45 -23.04 -11.42 0.65
CA PRO A 45 -24.09 -11.38 -0.36
C PRO A 45 -23.90 -12.38 -1.52
N SER A 46 -22.65 -12.74 -1.84
CA SER A 46 -22.32 -13.60 -2.98
C SER A 46 -22.02 -15.05 -2.61
N ARG A 47 -21.93 -15.35 -1.30
CA ARG A 47 -21.48 -16.64 -0.76
C ARG A 47 -22.22 -17.84 -1.34
N GLU A 48 -23.56 -17.80 -1.37
CA GLU A 48 -24.36 -18.92 -1.87
C GLU A 48 -24.10 -19.19 -3.35
N ALA A 49 -24.08 -18.13 -4.18
CA ALA A 49 -23.79 -18.22 -5.60
C ALA A 49 -22.37 -18.77 -5.86
N VAL A 50 -21.38 -18.34 -5.07
CA VAL A 50 -20.00 -18.86 -5.16
C VAL A 50 -19.95 -20.34 -4.80
N LEU A 51 -20.62 -20.77 -3.72
CA LEU A 51 -20.65 -22.17 -3.30
C LEU A 51 -21.35 -23.08 -4.33
N GLU A 52 -22.47 -22.62 -4.89
CA GLU A 52 -23.17 -23.34 -5.96
C GLU A 52 -22.28 -23.47 -7.20
N ARG A 53 -21.64 -22.37 -7.62
CA ARG A 53 -20.75 -22.38 -8.78
C ARG A 53 -19.52 -23.26 -8.54
N HIS A 54 -18.92 -23.21 -7.35
CA HIS A 54 -17.80 -24.07 -6.99
C HIS A 54 -18.21 -25.55 -7.05
N LYS A 55 -19.37 -25.92 -6.50
CA LYS A 55 -19.88 -27.30 -6.57
C LYS A 55 -20.05 -27.78 -8.01
N ALA A 56 -20.48 -26.91 -8.93
CA ALA A 56 -20.63 -27.24 -10.34
C ALA A 56 -19.29 -27.39 -11.08
N LEU A 57 -18.22 -26.76 -10.59
CA LEU A 57 -16.93 -26.70 -11.28
C LEU A 57 -15.84 -27.60 -10.68
N LYS A 58 -15.92 -27.96 -9.40
CA LYS A 58 -14.83 -28.63 -8.67
C LYS A 58 -14.30 -29.91 -9.34
N ASP A 59 -15.15 -30.65 -10.05
CA ASP A 59 -14.80 -31.92 -10.70
C ASP A 59 -14.56 -31.77 -12.22
N THR A 60 -14.56 -30.54 -12.74
CA THR A 60 -14.46 -30.25 -14.18
C THR A 60 -13.04 -29.93 -14.65
N GLY A 61 -12.09 -29.73 -13.73
CA GLY A 61 -10.73 -29.30 -14.03
C GLY A 61 -10.59 -27.81 -14.39
N ILE A 62 -11.67 -27.04 -14.36
CA ILE A 62 -11.64 -25.60 -14.62
C ILE A 62 -10.94 -24.85 -13.47
N GLU A 63 -10.02 -23.96 -13.82
CA GLU A 63 -9.31 -23.11 -12.88
C GLU A 63 -10.26 -22.11 -12.19
N LEU A 64 -10.54 -22.35 -10.91
CA LEU A 64 -11.54 -21.61 -10.13
C LEU A 64 -11.24 -20.11 -10.05
N ASP A 65 -9.96 -19.74 -9.99
CA ASP A 65 -9.50 -18.34 -9.92
C ASP A 65 -9.85 -17.52 -11.17
N THR A 66 -10.19 -18.17 -12.28
CA THR A 66 -10.64 -17.47 -13.50
C THR A 66 -12.14 -17.20 -13.53
N VAL A 67 -12.91 -17.89 -12.68
CA VAL A 67 -14.38 -17.88 -12.71
C VAL A 67 -14.98 -17.29 -11.43
N LEU A 68 -14.59 -17.79 -10.26
CA LEU A 68 -15.24 -17.45 -8.99
C LEU A 68 -15.10 -15.97 -8.59
N PRO A 69 -13.99 -15.25 -8.88
CA PRO A 69 -13.93 -13.80 -8.66
C PRO A 69 -15.04 -13.01 -9.39
N LYS A 70 -15.46 -13.48 -10.57
CA LYS A 70 -16.56 -12.83 -11.31
C LYS A 70 -17.92 -13.06 -10.63
N ILE A 71 -18.07 -14.19 -9.95
CA ILE A 71 -19.29 -14.54 -9.21
C ILE A 71 -19.35 -13.81 -7.87
N SER A 72 -18.20 -13.69 -7.19
CA SER A 72 -18.14 -12.93 -5.93
C SER A 72 -18.31 -11.43 -6.13
N GLY A 73 -18.03 -10.92 -7.33
CA GLY A 73 -18.00 -9.49 -7.62
C GLY A 73 -16.70 -8.80 -7.17
N HIS A 74 -15.74 -9.57 -6.68
CA HIS A 74 -14.47 -9.08 -6.14
C HIS A 74 -13.27 -9.83 -6.72
N ARG A 75 -12.06 -9.36 -6.44
CA ARG A 75 -10.82 -10.03 -6.89
C ARG A 75 -10.45 -11.27 -6.06
N PHE A 76 -11.36 -11.72 -5.20
CA PHE A 76 -11.19 -12.85 -4.29
C PHE A 76 -12.53 -13.53 -4.01
N TYR A 77 -12.48 -14.73 -3.43
CA TYR A 77 -13.64 -15.51 -3.03
C TYR A 77 -13.30 -16.46 -1.88
N ASN A 78 -14.32 -17.09 -1.29
CA ASN A 78 -14.18 -18.17 -0.33
C ASN A 78 -15.15 -19.30 -0.66
N VAL A 79 -14.72 -20.56 -0.56
CA VAL A 79 -15.54 -21.76 -0.87
C VAL A 79 -15.88 -22.60 0.36
N SER A 80 -15.66 -22.08 1.56
CA SER A 80 -16.05 -22.72 2.81
C SER A 80 -17.54 -22.55 3.11
N ARG A 81 -18.09 -23.53 3.83
CA ARG A 81 -19.40 -23.41 4.48
C ARG A 81 -19.28 -22.76 5.86
N TYR A 82 -18.07 -22.68 6.39
CA TYR A 82 -17.78 -21.99 7.62
C TYR A 82 -17.80 -20.47 7.40
N VAL A 83 -18.24 -19.79 8.44
CA VAL A 83 -18.12 -18.36 8.70
C VAL A 83 -17.79 -18.20 10.18
N LEU A 84 -17.30 -17.02 10.58
CA LEU A 84 -16.96 -16.77 11.99
C LEU A 84 -18.11 -17.10 12.96
N ALA A 85 -19.36 -16.89 12.52
CA ALA A 85 -20.55 -17.18 13.32
C ALA A 85 -20.88 -18.67 13.53
N ASN A 86 -20.34 -19.60 12.73
CA ASN A 86 -20.71 -21.03 12.77
C ASN A 86 -19.53 -21.99 12.94
N LEU A 87 -18.38 -21.52 13.42
CA LEU A 87 -17.21 -22.36 13.67
C LEU A 87 -17.44 -23.38 14.81
N GLY A 88 -18.42 -23.13 15.68
CA GLY A 88 -18.70 -23.98 16.85
C GLY A 88 -17.63 -23.84 17.94
N GLU A 89 -18.03 -24.07 19.19
CA GLU A 89 -17.15 -23.84 20.35
C GLU A 89 -16.01 -24.85 20.46
N THR A 90 -16.31 -26.15 20.27
CA THR A 90 -15.36 -27.25 20.52
C THR A 90 -14.25 -27.36 19.46
N GLU A 91 -14.60 -27.17 18.19
CA GLU A 91 -13.69 -27.36 17.05
C GLU A 91 -13.30 -26.02 16.40
N THR A 92 -13.36 -24.92 17.17
CA THR A 92 -13.14 -23.54 16.65
C THR A 92 -11.86 -23.45 15.82
N ARG A 93 -10.75 -24.03 16.32
CA ARG A 93 -9.43 -23.96 15.67
C ARG A 93 -9.45 -24.63 14.30
N ALA A 94 -9.83 -25.91 14.26
CA ALA A 94 -9.84 -26.69 13.03
C ALA A 94 -10.80 -26.08 11.98
N ASN A 95 -11.98 -25.63 12.41
CA ASN A 95 -12.97 -25.03 11.52
C ASN A 95 -12.51 -23.66 11.00
N LEU A 96 -11.80 -22.87 11.81
CA LEU A 96 -11.20 -21.60 11.37
C LEU A 96 -10.08 -21.82 10.35
N GLU A 97 -9.23 -22.83 10.55
CA GLU A 97 -8.16 -23.15 9.60
C GLU A 97 -8.72 -23.62 8.26
N ASP A 98 -9.73 -24.49 8.29
CA ASP A 98 -10.46 -24.91 7.09
C ASP A 98 -11.13 -23.72 6.38
N TYR A 99 -11.70 -22.78 7.14
CA TYR A 99 -12.27 -21.55 6.59
C TYR A 99 -11.21 -20.69 5.87
N LEU A 100 -10.06 -20.47 6.53
CA LEU A 100 -8.96 -19.68 5.99
C LEU A 100 -8.36 -20.32 4.74
N ALA A 101 -8.14 -21.63 4.76
CA ALA A 101 -7.56 -22.39 3.64
C ALA A 101 -8.45 -22.41 2.38
N LYS A 102 -9.74 -22.07 2.51
CA LYS A 102 -10.71 -22.03 1.40
C LYS A 102 -10.91 -20.65 0.79
N PHE A 103 -10.13 -19.65 1.21
CA PHE A 103 -10.00 -18.41 0.44
C PHE A 103 -9.19 -18.64 -0.84
N SER A 104 -9.40 -17.79 -1.84
CA SER A 104 -8.51 -17.71 -3.01
C SER A 104 -7.06 -17.41 -2.59
N THR A 105 -6.08 -17.86 -3.39
CA THR A 105 -4.65 -17.84 -3.01
C THR A 105 -4.15 -16.45 -2.60
N ASN A 106 -4.54 -15.41 -3.33
CA ASN A 106 -4.21 -14.02 -3.01
C ASN A 106 -4.70 -13.57 -1.63
N THR A 107 -5.85 -14.06 -1.17
CA THR A 107 -6.42 -13.70 0.12
C THR A 107 -5.89 -14.57 1.25
N TRP A 108 -5.68 -15.88 1.01
CA TRP A 108 -5.06 -16.74 2.01
C TRP A 108 -3.65 -16.25 2.38
N GLN A 109 -2.84 -15.87 1.39
CA GLN A 109 -1.47 -15.37 1.59
C GLN A 109 -1.39 -14.09 2.44
N ILE A 110 -2.43 -13.25 2.46
CA ILE A 110 -2.48 -12.05 3.31
C ILE A 110 -2.28 -12.43 4.78
N PHE A 111 -2.85 -13.54 5.23
CA PHE A 111 -2.81 -13.94 6.63
C PHE A 111 -1.42 -14.45 7.06
N ASP A 112 -0.60 -14.91 6.12
CA ASP A 112 0.80 -15.27 6.39
C ASP A 112 1.62 -14.05 6.80
N TYR A 113 1.36 -12.88 6.21
CA TYR A 113 2.04 -11.64 6.56
C TYR A 113 1.72 -11.15 7.99
N PHE A 114 0.64 -11.63 8.59
CA PHE A 114 0.32 -11.41 10.01
C PHE A 114 0.89 -12.50 10.93
N ASN A 115 1.50 -13.55 10.39
CA ASN A 115 1.80 -14.81 11.10
C ASN A 115 0.55 -15.34 11.82
N PHE A 116 -0.62 -15.31 11.16
CA PHE A 116 -1.90 -15.47 11.83
C PHE A 116 -2.04 -16.83 12.53
N SER A 117 -1.54 -17.92 11.93
CA SER A 117 -1.54 -19.26 12.54
C SER A 117 -0.94 -19.28 13.94
N THR A 118 0.20 -18.62 14.16
CA THR A 118 0.84 -18.55 15.48
C THR A 118 -0.04 -17.89 16.53
N TRP A 119 -0.78 -16.86 16.14
CA TRP A 119 -1.71 -16.17 17.04
C TRP A 119 -2.95 -17.02 17.33
N LEU A 120 -3.43 -17.78 16.35
CA LEU A 120 -4.53 -18.72 16.52
C LEU A 120 -4.14 -19.86 17.48
N ASP A 121 -2.92 -20.38 17.41
CA ASP A 121 -2.41 -21.39 18.35
C ASP A 121 -2.37 -20.87 19.78
N ARG A 122 -1.76 -19.70 19.99
CA ARG A 122 -1.70 -19.06 21.32
C ARG A 122 -3.09 -18.78 21.89
N LEU A 123 -4.04 -18.33 21.07
CA LEU A 123 -5.42 -18.09 21.50
C LEU A 123 -6.14 -19.39 21.86
N HIS A 124 -5.88 -20.47 21.13
CA HIS A 124 -6.45 -21.78 21.41
C HIS A 124 -5.92 -22.34 22.73
N GLU A 125 -4.60 -22.30 22.95
CA GLU A 125 -3.96 -22.73 24.20
C GLU A 125 -4.46 -21.95 25.42
N ALA A 126 -4.77 -20.66 25.24
CA ALA A 126 -5.35 -19.81 26.28
C ALA A 126 -6.87 -20.00 26.47
N ASN A 127 -7.55 -20.87 25.70
CA ASN A 127 -9.01 -21.02 25.67
C ASN A 127 -9.76 -19.71 25.32
N LEU A 128 -9.14 -18.81 24.56
CA LEU A 128 -9.71 -17.51 24.18
C LEU A 128 -10.20 -17.48 22.72
N LEU A 129 -9.79 -18.44 21.90
CA LEU A 129 -10.04 -18.40 20.45
C LEU A 129 -11.52 -18.26 20.10
N TYR A 130 -12.40 -19.10 20.68
CA TYR A 130 -13.84 -19.03 20.44
C TYR A 130 -14.43 -17.67 20.83
N LEU A 131 -14.04 -17.13 21.99
CA LEU A 131 -14.53 -15.85 22.49
C LEU A 131 -14.14 -14.70 21.56
N VAL A 132 -12.89 -14.69 21.09
CA VAL A 132 -12.40 -13.68 20.14
C VAL A 132 -13.14 -13.78 18.82
N VAL A 133 -13.25 -14.98 18.24
CA VAL A 133 -13.97 -15.20 16.98
C VAL A 133 -15.42 -14.76 17.09
N HIS A 134 -16.13 -15.21 18.13
CA HIS A 134 -17.54 -14.88 18.33
C HIS A 134 -17.75 -13.36 18.49
N LYS A 135 -16.82 -12.67 19.16
CA LYS A 135 -16.89 -11.21 19.29
C LYS A 135 -16.76 -10.52 17.93
N PHE A 136 -15.84 -10.96 17.08
CA PHE A 136 -15.68 -10.42 15.72
C PHE A 136 -16.83 -10.77 14.79
N ALA A 137 -17.41 -11.97 14.91
CA ALA A 137 -18.56 -12.40 14.11
C ALA A 137 -19.77 -11.46 14.25
N SER A 138 -19.91 -10.81 15.41
CA SER A 138 -21.00 -9.88 15.69
C SER A 138 -20.85 -8.49 15.04
N ILE A 139 -19.68 -8.17 14.48
CA ILE A 139 -19.36 -6.83 13.97
C ILE A 139 -19.74 -6.75 12.49
N ASP A 140 -20.67 -5.87 12.14
CA ASP A 140 -20.95 -5.59 10.74
C ASP A 140 -19.92 -4.62 10.16
N LEU A 141 -19.05 -5.15 9.32
CA LEU A 141 -18.04 -4.43 8.56
C LEU A 141 -18.34 -4.51 7.06
N HIS A 142 -19.61 -4.60 6.62
CA HIS A 142 -19.93 -4.50 5.20
C HIS A 142 -19.68 -3.08 4.66
N PRO A 143 -19.26 -2.88 3.40
CA PRO A 143 -19.12 -1.55 2.78
C PRO A 143 -20.34 -0.63 2.89
N ASP A 144 -21.55 -1.20 2.98
CA ASP A 144 -22.81 -0.44 3.13
C ASP A 144 -23.00 0.10 4.55
N THR A 145 -22.41 -0.55 5.55
CA THR A 145 -22.49 -0.16 6.97
C THR A 145 -21.27 0.67 7.40
N VAL A 146 -20.09 0.29 6.89
CA VAL A 146 -18.81 0.95 7.09
C VAL A 146 -18.18 1.15 5.73
N SER A 147 -18.21 2.39 5.23
CA SER A 147 -17.63 2.72 3.93
C SER A 147 -16.14 2.35 3.86
N ASN A 148 -15.60 2.18 2.65
CA ASN A 148 -14.16 1.93 2.48
C ASN A 148 -13.29 3.03 3.10
N HIS A 149 -13.78 4.27 3.05
CA HIS A 149 -13.12 5.42 3.67
C HIS A 149 -13.08 5.27 5.20
N GLU A 150 -14.23 5.00 5.83
CA GLU A 150 -14.32 4.76 7.28
C GLU A 150 -13.49 3.56 7.73
N MET A 151 -13.46 2.49 6.92
CA MET A 151 -12.66 1.30 7.23
C MET A 151 -11.16 1.60 7.21
N GLY A 152 -10.69 2.40 6.24
CA GLY A 152 -9.31 2.89 6.22
C GLY A 152 -8.96 3.64 7.51
N LEU A 153 -9.83 4.54 7.93
CA LEU A 153 -9.65 5.28 9.18
C LEU A 153 -9.70 4.38 10.44
N VAL A 154 -10.50 3.30 10.43
CA VAL A 154 -10.52 2.31 11.51
C VAL A 154 -9.19 1.56 11.59
N PHE A 155 -8.65 1.06 10.47
CA PHE A 155 -7.35 0.38 10.47
C PHE A 155 -6.22 1.27 10.97
N GLU A 156 -6.21 2.54 10.56
CA GLU A 156 -5.22 3.53 10.99
C GLU A 156 -5.27 3.75 12.50
N GLU A 157 -6.48 3.90 13.06
CA GLU A 157 -6.66 4.06 14.51
C GLU A 157 -6.26 2.80 15.28
N LEU A 158 -6.53 1.60 14.75
CA LEU A 158 -6.10 0.33 15.36
C LEU A 158 -4.58 0.19 15.35
N ILE A 159 -3.92 0.55 14.24
CA ILE A 159 -2.45 0.55 14.13
C ILE A 159 -1.84 1.61 15.06
N ARG A 160 -2.42 2.80 15.14
CA ARG A 160 -1.97 3.86 16.06
C ARG A 160 -1.99 3.37 17.50
N ARG A 161 -3.09 2.77 17.95
CA ARG A 161 -3.22 2.20 19.30
C ARG A 161 -2.22 1.06 19.53
N PHE A 162 -1.94 0.28 18.50
CA PHE A 162 -0.96 -0.80 18.57
C PHE A 162 0.47 -0.27 18.72
N ALA A 163 0.86 0.74 17.93
CA ALA A 163 2.18 1.39 18.06
C ALA A 163 2.35 2.02 19.45
N GLU A 164 1.31 2.72 19.96
CA GLU A 164 1.28 3.27 21.31
C GLU A 164 1.40 2.19 22.40
N SER A 165 0.76 1.03 22.22
CA SER A 165 0.84 -0.07 23.19
C SER A 165 2.17 -0.82 23.16
N ALA A 166 2.91 -0.70 22.06
CA ALA A 166 4.24 -1.29 21.88
C ALA A 166 5.39 -0.35 22.31
N ASN A 167 5.10 0.88 22.77
CA ASN A 167 6.08 1.95 22.97
C ASN A 167 6.93 2.23 21.70
N ASP A 168 6.35 1.97 20.53
CA ASP A 168 6.97 2.30 19.25
C ASP A 168 6.70 3.77 18.91
N THR A 169 7.55 4.40 18.10
CA THR A 169 7.40 5.79 17.66
C THR A 169 6.23 5.90 16.68
N ALA A 170 5.02 6.04 17.23
CA ALA A 170 3.76 6.13 16.47
C ALA A 170 3.76 7.20 15.36
N GLY A 171 4.59 8.26 15.49
CA GLY A 171 4.72 9.33 14.49
C GLY A 171 5.48 8.95 13.21
N GLU A 172 6.18 7.82 13.17
CA GLU A 172 6.96 7.36 12.00
C GLU A 172 6.17 6.46 11.05
N HIS A 173 4.94 6.09 11.40
CA HIS A 173 4.23 4.98 10.76
C HIS A 173 2.96 5.39 9.99
N PHE A 174 2.53 6.65 10.09
CA PHE A 174 1.27 7.07 9.48
C PHE A 174 1.22 8.54 9.05
N THR A 175 0.58 8.78 7.90
CA THR A 175 0.30 10.13 7.39
C THR A 175 -1.15 10.49 7.71
N PRO A 176 -1.45 11.51 8.53
CA PRO A 176 -2.83 11.90 8.81
C PRO A 176 -3.65 12.07 7.52
N ARG A 177 -4.90 11.58 7.50
CA ARG A 177 -5.72 11.58 6.28
C ARG A 177 -5.93 12.96 5.68
N ASP A 178 -6.00 14.01 6.50
CA ASP A 178 -6.08 15.39 6.02
C ASP A 178 -4.84 15.78 5.21
N VAL A 179 -3.66 15.34 5.64
CA VAL A 179 -2.39 15.58 4.94
C VAL A 179 -2.33 14.76 3.65
N VAL A 180 -2.78 13.50 3.69
CA VAL A 180 -2.92 12.64 2.50
C VAL A 180 -3.84 13.29 1.48
N ARG A 181 -5.03 13.72 1.90
CA ARG A 181 -6.04 14.33 1.04
C ARG A 181 -5.58 15.66 0.48
N LEU A 182 -4.96 16.51 1.30
CA LEU A 182 -4.40 17.79 0.85
C LEU A 182 -3.33 17.56 -0.22
N SER A 183 -2.37 16.67 0.03
CA SER A 183 -1.27 16.38 -0.89
C SER A 183 -1.79 15.82 -2.22
N THR A 184 -2.74 14.88 -2.16
CA THR A 184 -3.42 14.32 -3.33
C THR A 184 -4.11 15.44 -4.12
N THR A 185 -4.86 16.30 -3.44
CA THR A 185 -5.60 17.41 -4.04
C THR A 185 -4.67 18.38 -4.76
N LEU A 186 -3.55 18.75 -4.15
CA LEU A 186 -2.57 19.67 -4.74
C LEU A 186 -1.98 19.11 -6.04
N ILE A 187 -1.64 17.82 -6.06
CA ILE A 187 -1.09 17.16 -7.24
C ILE A 187 -2.14 17.01 -8.34
N PHE A 188 -3.35 16.59 -7.99
CA PHE A 188 -4.41 16.28 -8.95
C PHE A 188 -5.07 17.55 -9.52
N SER A 189 -5.24 18.61 -8.71
CA SER A 189 -5.91 19.85 -9.15
C SER A 189 -5.13 20.55 -10.26
N ALA A 190 -3.80 20.43 -10.28
CA ALA A 190 -2.97 20.96 -11.35
C ALA A 190 -3.18 20.23 -12.69
N ASP A 191 -3.88 19.09 -12.67
CA ASP A 191 -4.19 18.22 -13.81
C ASP A 191 -5.69 17.95 -13.95
N TYR A 192 -6.53 18.80 -13.35
CA TYR A 192 -7.98 18.58 -13.25
C TYR A 192 -8.64 18.27 -14.60
N ALA A 193 -8.28 19.00 -15.67
CA ALA A 193 -8.81 18.75 -17.01
C ALA A 193 -8.43 17.37 -17.57
N ALA A 194 -7.23 16.86 -17.25
CA ALA A 194 -6.78 15.54 -17.66
C ALA A 194 -7.45 14.41 -16.86
N LEU A 195 -8.02 14.73 -15.68
CA LEU A 195 -8.71 13.80 -14.79
C LEU A 195 -10.23 13.80 -14.97
N THR A 196 -10.79 14.83 -15.60
CA THR A 196 -12.24 15.02 -15.78
C THR A 196 -12.74 14.82 -17.21
N GLY A 197 -11.86 14.48 -18.14
CA GLY A 197 -12.22 14.13 -19.52
C GLY A 197 -12.99 12.81 -19.66
N GLU A 198 -13.39 12.48 -20.88
CA GLU A 198 -14.01 11.19 -21.20
C GLU A 198 -12.96 10.07 -21.26
N GLY A 199 -13.29 8.88 -20.77
CA GLY A 199 -12.43 7.70 -20.88
C GLY A 199 -11.10 7.78 -20.12
N VAL A 200 -11.03 8.59 -19.06
CA VAL A 200 -9.79 8.82 -18.30
C VAL A 200 -9.34 7.54 -17.61
N VAL A 201 -8.14 7.07 -17.99
CA VAL A 201 -7.41 6.03 -17.26
C VAL A 201 -6.03 6.59 -16.92
N ARG A 202 -5.69 6.64 -15.63
CA ARG A 202 -4.39 7.11 -15.15
C ARG A 202 -3.84 6.16 -14.10
N THR A 203 -2.52 6.17 -13.92
CA THR A 203 -1.85 5.37 -12.89
C THR A 203 -1.37 6.23 -11.73
N ILE A 204 -1.50 5.70 -10.51
CA ILE A 204 -0.94 6.29 -9.28
C ILE A 204 0.02 5.31 -8.63
N TYR A 205 1.15 5.79 -8.14
CA TYR A 205 2.16 4.98 -7.45
C TYR A 205 2.57 5.56 -6.10
N ASP A 206 2.68 4.68 -5.11
CA ASP A 206 3.27 4.97 -3.81
C ASP A 206 4.34 3.91 -3.43
N PRO A 207 5.64 4.27 -3.37
CA PRO A 207 6.74 3.34 -3.12
C PRO A 207 6.87 2.90 -1.65
N CYS A 208 6.09 3.48 -0.75
CA CYS A 208 6.05 3.17 0.68
C CYS A 208 4.61 3.33 1.17
N CYS A 209 3.72 2.54 0.57
CA CYS A 209 2.28 2.81 0.60
C CYS A 209 1.63 2.63 1.95
N GLY A 210 2.31 2.02 2.94
CA GLY A 210 1.72 1.68 4.22
C GLY A 210 0.45 0.87 4.03
N THR A 211 -0.64 1.32 4.62
CA THR A 211 -1.98 0.72 4.47
C THR A 211 -2.72 1.15 3.19
N GLY A 212 -2.06 1.85 2.26
CA GLY A 212 -2.63 2.28 0.98
C GLY A 212 -3.31 3.65 1.00
N GLY A 213 -3.00 4.52 1.98
CA GLY A 213 -3.69 5.78 2.20
C GLY A 213 -3.72 6.72 0.98
N PHE A 214 -2.57 6.96 0.34
CA PHE A 214 -2.48 7.78 -0.87
C PHE A 214 -3.19 7.16 -2.07
N LEU A 215 -3.08 5.84 -2.22
CA LEU A 215 -3.72 5.10 -3.30
C LEU A 215 -5.25 5.23 -3.21
N ALA A 216 -5.81 4.97 -2.03
CA ALA A 216 -7.24 5.12 -1.75
C ALA A 216 -7.70 6.58 -1.94
N SER A 217 -6.95 7.56 -1.42
CA SER A 217 -7.31 8.98 -1.54
C SER A 217 -7.32 9.46 -2.99
N GLY A 218 -6.37 9.02 -3.81
CA GLY A 218 -6.34 9.34 -5.24
C GLY A 218 -7.53 8.75 -5.99
N ILE A 219 -7.89 7.50 -5.70
CA ILE A 219 -9.07 6.86 -6.29
C ILE A 219 -10.35 7.61 -5.89
N GLU A 220 -10.55 7.84 -4.60
CA GLU A 220 -11.73 8.54 -4.06
C GLU A 220 -11.87 9.94 -4.67
N GLN A 221 -10.79 10.73 -4.68
CA GLN A 221 -10.80 12.08 -5.22
C GLN A 221 -11.17 12.15 -6.70
N VAL A 222 -10.65 11.24 -7.52
CA VAL A 222 -10.97 11.23 -8.95
C VAL A 222 -12.39 10.78 -9.20
N LEU A 223 -12.91 9.82 -8.43
CA LEU A 223 -14.31 9.40 -8.54
C LEU A 223 -15.29 10.50 -8.12
N GLU A 224 -14.92 11.36 -7.17
CA GLU A 224 -15.71 12.56 -6.81
C GLU A 224 -15.79 13.57 -7.96
N TRP A 225 -14.75 13.67 -8.79
CA TRP A 225 -14.70 14.60 -9.92
C TRP A 225 -15.27 14.01 -11.21
N ASN A 226 -15.03 12.72 -11.43
CA ASN A 226 -15.39 11.98 -12.62
C ASN A 226 -15.68 10.51 -12.28
N PRO A 227 -16.95 10.14 -12.10
CA PRO A 227 -17.35 8.77 -11.76
C PRO A 227 -16.96 7.72 -12.80
N ASN A 228 -16.66 8.14 -14.04
CA ASN A 228 -16.27 7.26 -15.15
C ASN A 228 -14.75 7.14 -15.32
N ALA A 229 -13.96 7.90 -14.55
CA ALA A 229 -12.51 7.80 -14.58
C ALA A 229 -12.02 6.57 -13.81
N ARG A 230 -10.84 6.07 -14.19
CA ARG A 230 -10.17 4.97 -13.52
C ARG A 230 -8.74 5.36 -13.14
N ILE A 231 -8.47 5.36 -11.85
CA ILE A 231 -7.11 5.46 -11.30
C ILE A 231 -6.63 4.05 -10.96
N VAL A 232 -5.60 3.57 -11.65
CA VAL A 232 -5.00 2.26 -11.39
C VAL A 232 -3.88 2.41 -10.35
N PRO A 233 -4.05 1.84 -9.14
CA PRO A 233 -3.08 1.97 -8.06
C PRO A 233 -1.94 0.97 -8.22
N PHE A 234 -0.75 1.42 -7.86
CA PHE A 234 0.47 0.63 -7.69
C PHE A 234 1.12 1.02 -6.38
N GLY A 235 1.65 0.04 -5.65
CA GLY A 235 2.18 0.26 -4.33
C GLY A 235 3.34 -0.67 -4.01
N GLN A 236 4.22 -0.22 -3.13
CA GLN A 236 5.19 -1.10 -2.50
C GLN A 236 5.28 -0.81 -1.01
N GLU A 237 5.41 -1.85 -0.18
CA GLU A 237 5.50 -1.71 1.27
C GLU A 237 6.46 -2.74 1.88
N LEU A 238 7.25 -2.30 2.85
CA LEU A 238 8.25 -3.10 3.55
C LEU A 238 7.64 -3.85 4.74
N ASN A 239 6.71 -3.22 5.45
CA ASN A 239 6.05 -3.81 6.61
C ASN A 239 4.99 -4.84 6.14
N PRO A 240 5.08 -6.10 6.61
CA PRO A 240 4.21 -7.17 6.12
C PRO A 240 2.73 -6.93 6.47
N GLU A 241 2.42 -6.40 7.65
CA GLU A 241 1.04 -6.17 8.10
C GLU A 241 0.40 -5.00 7.35
N SER A 242 1.13 -3.90 7.18
CA SER A 242 0.68 -2.76 6.38
C SER A 242 0.43 -3.15 4.93
N TYR A 243 1.35 -3.94 4.34
CA TYR A 243 1.21 -4.50 3.00
C TYR A 243 -0.07 -5.34 2.86
N ALA A 244 -0.33 -6.22 3.82
CA ALA A 244 -1.49 -7.10 3.83
C ALA A 244 -2.81 -6.31 3.88
N ILE A 245 -2.85 -5.23 4.66
CA ILE A 245 -4.00 -4.30 4.73
C ILE A 245 -4.18 -3.56 3.41
N ALA A 246 -3.12 -3.00 2.84
CA ALA A 246 -3.18 -2.29 1.56
C ALA A 246 -3.66 -3.19 0.42
N MET A 247 -3.13 -4.41 0.35
CA MET A 247 -3.51 -5.39 -0.67
C MET A 247 -4.99 -5.77 -0.55
N ALA A 248 -5.47 -6.03 0.67
CA ALA A 248 -6.89 -6.33 0.89
C ALA A 248 -7.81 -5.18 0.50
N ASP A 249 -7.46 -3.95 0.88
CA ASP A 249 -8.25 -2.76 0.55
C ASP A 249 -8.37 -2.58 -0.98
N MET A 250 -7.26 -2.76 -1.70
CA MET A 250 -7.27 -2.73 -3.17
C MET A 250 -8.14 -3.83 -3.78
N MET A 251 -8.10 -5.05 -3.24
CA MET A 251 -8.93 -6.16 -3.73
C MET A 251 -10.43 -5.94 -3.48
N ILE A 252 -10.81 -5.41 -2.33
CA ILE A 252 -12.20 -5.05 -1.99
C ILE A 252 -12.71 -3.99 -2.98
N LYS A 253 -11.87 -3.00 -3.30
CA LYS A 253 -12.14 -1.96 -4.30
C LYS A 253 -12.05 -2.45 -5.76
N GLY A 254 -11.77 -3.74 -6.00
CA GLY A 254 -11.76 -4.35 -7.33
C GLY A 254 -10.48 -4.14 -8.14
N TYR A 255 -9.39 -3.72 -7.51
CA TYR A 255 -8.08 -3.54 -8.14
C TYR A 255 -7.22 -4.80 -8.10
N ASP A 256 -6.28 -4.91 -9.04
CA ASP A 256 -5.43 -6.08 -9.12
C ASP A 256 -4.45 -6.13 -7.93
N PRO A 257 -4.49 -7.20 -7.09
CA PRO A 257 -3.56 -7.34 -5.97
C PRO A 257 -2.10 -7.40 -6.43
N LYS A 258 -1.82 -7.81 -7.68
CA LYS A 258 -0.45 -7.88 -8.22
C LYS A 258 0.24 -6.53 -8.34
N ASN A 259 -0.51 -5.42 -8.28
CA ASN A 259 0.05 -4.08 -8.33
C ASN A 259 0.58 -3.59 -6.97
N ILE A 260 0.28 -4.29 -5.88
CA ILE A 260 0.79 -3.99 -4.55
C ILE A 260 1.88 -5.01 -4.25
N HIS A 261 3.08 -4.53 -3.95
CA HIS A 261 4.25 -5.39 -3.77
C HIS A 261 4.81 -5.32 -2.35
N PHE A 262 5.22 -6.47 -1.85
CA PHE A 262 5.95 -6.58 -0.60
C PHE A 262 7.46 -6.49 -0.85
N GLY A 263 8.17 -5.66 -0.09
CA GLY A 263 9.63 -5.58 -0.11
C GLY A 263 10.18 -4.16 0.06
N ASN A 264 11.49 -4.04 0.23
CA ASN A 264 12.15 -2.74 0.40
C ASN A 264 12.32 -2.02 -0.95
N THR A 265 11.68 -0.87 -1.15
CA THR A 265 11.72 -0.15 -2.43
C THR A 265 13.12 0.28 -2.88
N LEU A 266 14.03 0.55 -1.94
CA LEU A 266 15.37 1.03 -2.27
C LEU A 266 16.30 -0.11 -2.70
N SER A 267 16.25 -1.28 -2.04
CA SER A 267 17.11 -2.42 -2.40
C SER A 267 16.48 -3.42 -3.36
N ASP A 268 15.15 -3.50 -3.43
CA ASP A 268 14.40 -4.41 -4.30
C ASP A 268 13.22 -3.64 -4.91
N ASP A 269 13.53 -2.93 -6.00
CA ASP A 269 12.51 -2.24 -6.78
C ASP A 269 11.63 -3.26 -7.50
N ARG A 270 10.38 -3.37 -7.08
CA ARG A 270 9.44 -4.35 -7.65
C ARG A 270 8.81 -3.89 -8.96
N LEU A 271 9.05 -2.63 -9.34
CA LEU A 271 8.45 -1.97 -10.50
C LEU A 271 9.51 -1.19 -11.32
N PRO A 272 10.67 -1.78 -11.67
CA PRO A 272 11.82 -1.03 -12.21
C PRO A 272 11.56 -0.39 -13.59
N PHE A 273 10.67 -0.97 -14.39
CA PHE A 273 10.40 -0.54 -15.76
C PHE A 273 9.12 0.28 -15.90
N GLU A 274 8.31 0.29 -14.86
CA GLU A 274 7.02 0.94 -14.82
C GLU A 274 7.17 2.45 -14.62
N ARG A 275 6.25 3.18 -15.23
CA ARG A 275 6.17 4.64 -15.19
C ARG A 275 4.73 5.04 -14.88
N PHE A 276 4.56 6.11 -14.10
CA PHE A 276 3.26 6.45 -13.54
C PHE A 276 2.84 7.88 -13.89
N ASN A 277 1.53 8.16 -13.99
CA ASN A 277 1.05 9.53 -14.19
C ASN A 277 1.19 10.36 -12.91
N TYR A 278 0.93 9.73 -11.76
CA TYR A 278 1.04 10.36 -10.46
C TYR A 278 1.88 9.50 -9.51
N CYS A 279 2.76 10.14 -8.76
CA CYS A 279 3.42 9.50 -7.64
C CYS A 279 3.13 10.30 -6.36
N LEU A 280 2.65 9.63 -5.32
CA LEU A 280 2.41 10.22 -4.00
C LEU A 280 3.08 9.35 -2.95
N ALA A 281 3.83 9.95 -2.04
CA ALA A 281 4.59 9.19 -1.05
C ALA A 281 4.76 9.94 0.27
N ASN A 282 4.76 9.19 1.37
CA ASN A 282 5.30 9.63 2.64
C ASN A 282 6.30 8.58 3.16
N PRO A 283 7.57 8.63 2.71
CA PRO A 283 8.58 7.69 3.16
C PRO A 283 8.94 7.91 4.64
N PRO A 284 9.52 6.88 5.30
CA PRO A 284 10.03 7.03 6.65
C PRO A 284 11.08 8.15 6.70
N PHE A 285 10.87 9.13 7.59
CA PHE A 285 11.66 10.36 7.59
C PHE A 285 13.08 10.13 8.11
N GLY A 286 14.09 10.53 7.34
CA GLY A 286 15.46 10.65 7.84
C GLY A 286 16.06 9.35 8.41
N VAL A 287 15.53 8.20 8.01
CA VAL A 287 16.01 6.90 8.51
C VAL A 287 17.36 6.55 7.90
N ASP A 288 18.18 5.83 8.69
CA ASP A 288 19.41 5.29 8.18
C ASP A 288 19.14 4.22 7.11
N TRP A 289 19.95 4.21 6.05
CA TRP A 289 19.83 3.23 4.97
C TRP A 289 21.01 2.25 4.98
N LYS A 290 21.63 2.04 6.15
CA LYS A 290 22.82 1.18 6.30
C LYS A 290 22.55 -0.26 5.86
N LYS A 291 21.36 -0.79 6.17
CA LYS A 291 20.94 -2.16 5.81
C LYS A 291 20.91 -2.40 4.29
N VAL A 292 20.60 -1.36 3.51
CA VAL A 292 20.46 -1.42 2.05
C VAL A 292 21.64 -0.77 1.31
N GLN A 293 22.64 -0.29 2.06
CA GLN A 293 23.73 0.54 1.53
C GLN A 293 24.50 -0.11 0.41
N LYS A 294 24.80 -1.41 0.53
CA LYS A 294 25.53 -2.15 -0.50
C LYS A 294 24.79 -2.13 -1.84
N ALA A 295 23.50 -2.48 -1.84
CA ALA A 295 22.69 -2.53 -3.06
C ALA A 295 22.63 -1.17 -3.78
N ILE A 296 22.45 -0.09 -3.02
CA ILE A 296 22.39 1.28 -3.55
C ILE A 296 23.73 1.73 -4.14
N ILE A 297 24.84 1.46 -3.44
CA ILE A 297 26.19 1.79 -3.92
C ILE A 297 26.52 0.99 -5.19
N ASP A 298 26.15 -0.30 -5.22
CA ASP A 298 26.40 -1.16 -6.37
C ASP A 298 25.58 -0.67 -7.59
N GLU A 299 24.31 -0.31 -7.40
CA GLU A 299 23.48 0.29 -8.47
C GLU A 299 24.07 1.60 -8.99
N GLN A 300 24.46 2.52 -8.09
CA GLN A 300 25.07 3.79 -8.46
C GLN A 300 26.34 3.57 -9.30
N LYS A 301 27.24 2.68 -8.85
CA LYS A 301 28.50 2.40 -9.53
C LYS A 301 28.31 1.77 -10.90
N ASN A 302 27.38 0.82 -11.00
CA ASN A 302 27.20 0.01 -12.21
C ASN A 302 26.34 0.72 -13.26
N SER A 303 25.35 1.50 -12.82
CA SER A 303 24.34 2.08 -13.72
C SER A 303 24.46 3.60 -13.83
N GLY A 304 25.18 4.28 -12.94
CA GLY A 304 25.33 5.73 -12.97
C GLY A 304 23.98 6.44 -13.13
N HIS A 305 23.88 7.34 -14.11
CA HIS A 305 22.66 8.08 -14.44
C HIS A 305 21.57 7.27 -15.16
N ASP A 306 21.89 6.07 -15.66
CA ASP A 306 20.89 5.14 -16.20
C ASP A 306 20.16 4.40 -15.06
N GLY A 307 20.72 4.39 -13.84
CA GLY A 307 20.08 3.90 -12.62
C GLY A 307 19.41 5.01 -11.80
N ARG A 308 18.83 4.64 -10.65
CA ARG A 308 18.04 5.57 -9.81
C ARG A 308 18.91 6.58 -9.08
N PHE A 309 20.13 6.22 -8.72
CA PHE A 309 20.96 6.98 -7.78
C PHE A 309 22.17 7.67 -8.41
N GLY A 310 22.18 7.85 -9.73
CA GLY A 310 23.32 8.41 -10.47
C GLY A 310 23.73 9.83 -10.08
N ALA A 311 22.80 10.62 -9.54
CA ALA A 311 23.05 12.00 -9.13
C ALA A 311 23.96 12.14 -7.89
N GLY A 312 24.15 11.05 -7.14
CA GLY A 312 24.90 11.03 -5.89
C GLY A 312 24.17 10.25 -4.81
N LEU A 313 24.83 10.05 -3.67
CA LEU A 313 24.26 9.38 -2.50
C LEU A 313 24.26 10.34 -1.31
N PRO A 314 23.15 10.46 -0.54
CA PRO A 314 23.15 11.23 0.69
C PRO A 314 24.01 10.53 1.77
N ARG A 315 24.19 11.15 2.93
CA ARG A 315 24.77 10.45 4.09
C ARG A 315 23.96 9.19 4.46
N VAL A 316 24.64 8.16 4.98
CA VAL A 316 24.01 6.88 5.36
C VAL A 316 22.92 7.03 6.42
N SER A 317 23.03 8.04 7.28
CA SER A 317 22.05 8.34 8.33
C SER A 317 20.79 9.06 7.85
N ASP A 318 20.64 9.34 6.55
CA ASP A 318 19.43 9.99 6.01
C ASP A 318 19.15 9.51 4.58
N GLY A 319 18.16 8.62 4.43
CA GLY A 319 17.73 8.08 3.15
C GLY A 319 16.71 8.91 2.38
N SER A 320 16.30 10.09 2.87
CA SER A 320 15.16 10.84 2.33
C SER A 320 15.31 11.19 0.83
N LEU A 321 16.51 11.59 0.41
CA LEU A 321 16.80 11.92 -0.99
C LEU A 321 16.81 10.68 -1.91
N LEU A 322 17.02 9.48 -1.37
CA LEU A 322 16.96 8.24 -2.15
C LEU A 322 15.52 7.96 -2.62
N PHE A 323 14.53 8.16 -1.75
CA PHE A 323 13.12 8.01 -2.14
C PHE A 323 12.69 9.03 -3.19
N LEU A 324 13.16 10.29 -3.08
CA LEU A 324 12.89 11.31 -4.10
C LEU A 324 13.50 10.92 -5.45
N MET A 325 14.74 10.45 -5.47
CA MET A 325 15.37 9.95 -6.71
C MET A 325 14.67 8.72 -7.27
N HIS A 326 14.21 7.79 -6.42
CA HIS A 326 13.39 6.65 -6.82
C HIS A 326 12.12 7.12 -7.53
N LEU A 327 11.35 8.05 -6.96
CA LEU A 327 10.16 8.60 -7.61
C LEU A 327 10.47 9.29 -8.95
N LEU A 328 11.59 10.03 -9.02
CA LEU A 328 12.04 10.68 -10.26
C LEU A 328 12.38 9.66 -11.37
N SER A 329 12.82 8.45 -11.00
CA SER A 329 13.06 7.36 -11.95
C SER A 329 11.76 6.78 -12.53
N LYS A 330 10.63 6.91 -11.82
CA LYS A 330 9.31 6.42 -12.24
C LYS A 330 8.55 7.36 -13.17
N ARG A 331 9.18 8.44 -13.62
CA ARG A 331 8.50 9.45 -14.41
C ARG A 331 8.21 8.98 -15.83
N SER A 332 6.95 9.03 -16.22
CA SER A 332 6.55 8.97 -17.62
C SER A 332 6.97 10.25 -18.34
N HIS A 333 7.31 10.10 -19.62
CA HIS A 333 7.56 11.21 -20.55
C HIS A 333 6.37 11.46 -21.48
N GLU A 334 5.30 10.68 -21.33
CA GLU A 334 4.05 10.77 -22.11
C GLU A 334 3.01 11.61 -21.36
N ASP A 335 1.97 12.06 -22.06
CA ASP A 335 0.77 12.68 -21.47
C ASP A 335 1.01 13.85 -20.48
N GLY A 336 2.00 14.70 -20.77
CA GLY A 336 2.35 15.83 -19.90
C GLY A 336 3.30 15.47 -18.76
N GLY A 337 3.73 14.20 -18.69
CA GLY A 337 4.70 13.68 -17.74
C GLY A 337 4.07 13.25 -16.42
N THR A 338 4.93 12.99 -15.43
CA THR A 338 4.49 12.59 -14.09
C THR A 338 4.46 13.77 -13.13
N ARG A 339 3.41 13.84 -12.31
CA ARG A 339 3.38 14.73 -11.16
C ARG A 339 3.71 13.95 -9.89
N ILE A 340 4.63 14.48 -9.10
CA ILE A 340 5.13 13.84 -7.88
C ILE A 340 4.81 14.72 -6.67
N GLY A 341 4.13 14.16 -5.68
CA GLY A 341 4.03 14.71 -4.34
C GLY A 341 4.76 13.81 -3.35
N ILE A 342 5.64 14.38 -2.55
CA ILE A 342 6.35 13.64 -1.51
C ILE A 342 6.38 14.47 -0.24
N ILE A 343 6.08 13.83 0.88
CA ILE A 343 6.18 14.44 2.21
C ILE A 343 7.54 14.05 2.77
N LEU A 344 8.32 15.03 3.21
CA LEU A 344 9.63 14.84 3.82
C LEU A 344 9.78 15.77 5.01
N ASN A 345 10.72 15.46 5.90
CA ASN A 345 11.19 16.43 6.88
C ASN A 345 12.00 17.57 6.19
N GLY A 346 12.48 18.55 6.95
CA GLY A 346 13.25 19.67 6.38
C GLY A 346 14.63 19.30 5.82
N SER A 347 15.20 18.14 6.20
CA SER A 347 16.60 17.79 5.94
C SER A 347 16.99 17.81 4.44
N PRO A 348 16.20 17.25 3.51
CA PRO A 348 16.47 17.32 2.07
C PRO A 348 16.67 18.72 1.51
N LEU A 349 16.08 19.76 2.12
CA LEU A 349 16.11 21.12 1.61
C LEU A 349 17.45 21.83 1.86
N PHE A 350 18.11 21.58 2.99
CA PHE A 350 19.27 22.37 3.41
C PHE A 350 20.49 21.57 3.88
N THR A 351 20.38 20.26 4.09
CA THR A 351 21.53 19.48 4.58
C THR A 351 22.55 19.18 3.47
N GLY A 352 23.83 19.07 3.84
CA GLY A 352 24.93 18.82 2.91
C GLY A 352 25.62 20.10 2.41
N GLY A 353 26.94 20.15 2.57
CA GLY A 353 27.78 21.25 2.12
C GLY A 353 27.98 21.29 0.61
N ALA A 354 28.63 22.34 0.10
CA ALA A 354 28.98 22.42 -1.32
C ALA A 354 29.78 21.19 -1.77
N GLY A 355 29.33 20.52 -2.83
CA GLY A 355 29.97 19.31 -3.36
C GLY A 355 29.63 18.02 -2.59
N SER A 356 28.82 18.07 -1.52
CA SER A 356 28.32 16.84 -0.88
C SER A 356 27.28 16.14 -1.76
N GLY A 357 27.05 14.86 -1.50
CA GLY A 357 26.04 14.08 -2.24
C GLY A 357 24.65 14.72 -2.19
N GLU A 358 24.18 15.20 -1.04
CA GLU A 358 22.89 15.89 -0.93
C GLU A 358 22.84 17.17 -1.79
N SER A 359 23.93 17.93 -1.83
CA SER A 359 24.04 19.16 -2.62
C SER A 359 24.04 18.88 -4.13
N GLU A 360 24.76 17.83 -4.56
CA GLU A 360 24.77 17.40 -5.96
C GLU A 360 23.43 16.82 -6.41
N ILE A 361 22.77 16.02 -5.56
CA ILE A 361 21.42 15.52 -5.83
C ILE A 361 20.46 16.69 -6.00
N ARG A 362 20.42 17.66 -5.08
CA ARG A 362 19.56 18.86 -5.22
C ARG A 362 19.87 19.64 -6.50
N ARG A 363 21.15 19.87 -6.79
CA ARG A 363 21.57 20.57 -8.02
C ARG A 363 21.09 19.84 -9.26
N TRP A 364 21.20 18.51 -9.28
CA TRP A 364 20.73 17.68 -10.37
C TRP A 364 19.21 17.83 -10.54
N ILE A 365 18.42 17.66 -9.48
CA ILE A 365 16.96 17.78 -9.51
C ILE A 365 16.50 19.13 -10.07
N LEU A 366 17.09 20.24 -9.60
CA LEU A 366 16.75 21.59 -10.05
C LEU A 366 17.14 21.88 -11.52
N ARG A 367 18.06 21.09 -12.08
CA ARG A 367 18.53 21.22 -13.46
C ARG A 367 17.87 20.23 -14.41
N ILE A 368 17.02 19.32 -13.94
CA ILE A 368 16.28 18.41 -14.81
C ILE A 368 15.40 19.26 -15.73
N PRO A 369 15.62 19.27 -17.05
CA PRO A 369 14.82 20.07 -17.96
C PRO A 369 13.36 19.58 -17.93
N PRO A 370 12.35 20.48 -17.97
CA PRO A 370 10.93 20.10 -17.91
C PRO A 370 10.43 19.23 -19.06
N LYS A 371 11.17 19.06 -20.16
CA LYS A 371 10.82 18.20 -21.29
C LYS A 371 12.08 17.71 -21.98
N MET A 372 12.29 16.39 -22.01
CA MET A 372 13.00 15.75 -23.13
C MET A 372 12.01 14.74 -23.69
N THR A 373 11.25 15.17 -24.70
CA THR A 373 10.82 14.24 -25.75
C THR A 373 12.09 13.61 -26.27
N VAL A 374 12.27 12.32 -26.01
CA VAL A 374 13.33 11.53 -26.64
C VAL A 374 12.92 11.38 -28.10
N ASP A 375 13.18 12.41 -28.90
CA ASP A 375 13.24 12.22 -30.33
C ASP A 375 14.59 11.57 -30.62
N SER A 376 14.53 10.38 -31.22
CA SER A 376 15.65 9.46 -31.41
C SER A 376 16.78 9.98 -32.34
N GLY A 377 16.84 11.28 -32.62
CA GLY A 377 17.82 11.91 -33.51
C GLY A 377 18.87 12.82 -32.86
N ASP A 378 18.78 13.16 -31.57
CA ASP A 378 19.57 14.27 -31.00
C ASP A 378 20.77 13.88 -30.11
N ARG A 379 21.19 12.60 -30.15
CA ARG A 379 22.38 12.12 -29.40
C ARG A 379 23.70 12.73 -29.93
N ASP A 380 23.74 13.21 -31.17
CA ASP A 380 24.97 13.77 -31.78
C ASP A 380 25.15 15.28 -31.59
N ARG A 381 24.12 16.02 -31.15
CA ARG A 381 24.23 17.50 -31.01
C ARG A 381 24.76 17.97 -29.66
N LEU A 382 24.70 17.13 -28.63
CA LEU A 382 25.22 17.45 -27.29
C LEU A 382 26.74 17.30 -27.18
N ALA A 383 27.39 16.54 -28.07
CA ALA A 383 28.84 16.39 -28.09
C ALA A 383 29.59 17.62 -28.67
N HIS A 384 28.91 18.52 -29.40
CA HIS A 384 29.56 19.64 -30.10
C HIS A 384 29.44 21.01 -29.42
N ARG A 385 28.68 21.15 -28.32
CA ARG A 385 28.46 22.45 -27.63
C ARG A 385 29.38 22.70 -26.43
N SER A 386 30.40 21.88 -26.20
CA SER A 386 31.38 22.05 -25.12
C SER A 386 32.59 22.95 -25.49
N ARG A 387 32.54 23.75 -26.56
CA ARG A 387 33.70 24.56 -27.00
C ARG A 387 33.50 26.04 -27.31
N THR A 388 32.31 26.62 -27.17
CA THR A 388 32.16 28.07 -27.34
C THR A 388 31.17 28.63 -26.35
N GLY A 389 31.68 29.36 -25.36
CA GLY A 389 30.88 30.13 -24.43
C GLY A 389 30.27 31.33 -25.13
N VAL A 390 28.99 31.26 -25.48
CA VAL A 390 28.10 32.41 -25.67
C VAL A 390 26.69 31.95 -25.32
N GLY A 391 26.11 32.51 -24.26
CA GLY A 391 24.72 32.29 -23.89
C GLY A 391 23.80 33.19 -24.69
N PHE A 392 22.67 32.64 -25.15
CA PHE A 392 21.48 33.43 -25.42
C PHE A 392 20.27 32.66 -24.89
N LEU A 393 19.55 33.31 -23.96
CA LEU A 393 18.26 32.89 -23.43
C LEU A 393 17.15 33.23 -24.44
N ARG A 394 16.33 32.23 -24.76
CA ARG A 394 14.90 32.39 -24.98
C ARG A 394 14.17 31.25 -24.30
#